data_AF-A0A1X7SUT8-F1
#
_entry.id   AF-A0A1X7SUT8-F1
#
_cell.length_a   1.000
_cell.length_b   1.000
_cell.length_c   1.000
_cell.angle_alpha   90.00
_cell.angle_beta   90.00
_cell.angle_gamma   90.00
#
_symmetry.space_group_name_H-M   'P 1'
#
loop_
_entity.id
_entity.type
_entity.pdbx_description
1 polymer ?
#
loop_
_entity_poly.entity_id
_entity_poly.type
_entity_poly.pdbx_seq_one_letter_code
_entity_poly.pdbx_strand_id
1 'polypeptide(L)'
;MVTDGKIQMAVVVAYYKKFYPERYISYQIQVTRRDSAKQVDIIFRRYSEFHELQTKLVECFPNETKLPHLPKKTYLPGTSYTRETSEKRRDALNVYLQSLLTMSPIVSESDIVYTFLHCLMRDEQDLRTMKEEEQTAADTVSGKVKLDLHYREDQQRLSIMVQHARELVPREGAESIDPYVKLYLLPDPTKATKLKTKIARKTLNPTYNETFQYSLSQTDLRSRCLQLTVWDASSLLSKECIGCVLIEFKEKYRDLTKGWTSWFDLQPTSLVNRS
;
A
#
# COMPACT_ATOMS: atom_id res chain seq x y z
N MET A 1 22.05 31.93 -3.38
CA MET A 1 21.53 30.62 -3.80
C MET A 1 20.25 30.41 -3.03
N VAL A 2 19.12 30.21 -3.72
CA VAL A 2 17.85 29.91 -3.04
C VAL A 2 18.04 28.56 -2.38
N THR A 3 18.09 28.52 -1.06
CA THR A 3 18.15 27.26 -0.32
C THR A 3 16.76 26.63 -0.42
N ASP A 4 16.69 25.31 -0.57
CA ASP A 4 15.41 24.58 -0.67
C ASP A 4 14.52 24.71 0.58
N GLY A 5 14.98 25.42 1.62
CA GLY A 5 14.33 25.56 2.91
C GLY A 5 14.69 24.43 3.87
N LYS A 6 14.38 24.62 5.16
CA LYS A 6 14.72 23.61 6.18
C LYS A 6 13.80 22.40 6.13
N ILE A 7 14.36 21.19 6.11
CA ILE A 7 13.60 19.95 6.23
C ILE A 7 12.91 19.91 7.60
N GLN A 8 11.60 19.71 7.58
CA GLN A 8 10.77 19.55 8.78
C GLN A 8 10.52 18.07 9.05
N MET A 9 10.22 17.29 8.01
CA MET A 9 9.84 15.89 8.15
C MET A 9 10.13 15.12 6.86
N ALA A 10 10.53 13.85 7.00
CA ALA A 10 10.61 12.90 5.90
C ALA A 10 9.96 11.56 6.30
N VAL A 11 8.98 11.09 5.52
CA VAL A 11 8.21 9.87 5.82
C VAL A 11 8.34 8.88 4.67
N VAL A 12 8.76 7.64 4.96
CA VAL A 12 8.72 6.56 3.96
C VAL A 12 7.29 6.02 3.89
N VAL A 13 6.57 6.37 2.83
CA VAL A 13 5.13 6.08 2.72
C VAL A 13 4.82 4.76 2.01
N ALA A 14 5.63 4.39 1.03
CA ALA A 14 5.38 3.23 0.18
C ALA A 14 6.69 2.63 -0.35
N TYR A 15 6.58 1.44 -0.95
CA TYR A 15 7.66 0.84 -1.72
C TYR A 15 7.11 0.28 -3.03
N TYR A 16 7.96 0.29 -4.06
CA TYR A 16 7.63 -0.15 -5.41
C TYR A 16 8.67 -1.16 -5.87
N LYS A 17 8.19 -2.27 -6.44
CA LYS A 17 9.05 -3.26 -7.10
C LYS A 17 9.17 -2.87 -8.56
N LYS A 18 10.35 -2.41 -8.96
CA LYS A 18 10.66 -2.13 -10.36
C LYS A 18 11.31 -3.36 -10.99
N PHE A 19 10.89 -3.68 -12.21
CA PHE A 19 11.25 -4.94 -12.88
C PHE A 19 12.16 -4.75 -14.11
N TYR A 20 12.39 -3.51 -14.55
CA TYR A 20 13.22 -3.20 -15.72
C TYR A 20 14.02 -1.88 -15.51
N PRO A 21 15.28 -1.77 -15.97
CA PRO A 21 16.12 -2.81 -16.58
C PRO A 21 16.69 -3.83 -15.58
N GLU A 22 16.70 -3.51 -14.29
CA GLU A 22 17.05 -4.44 -13.21
C GLU A 22 15.92 -4.52 -12.18
N ARG A 23 15.79 -5.68 -11.52
CA ARG A 23 14.81 -5.84 -10.45
C ARG A 23 15.30 -5.17 -9.16
N TYR A 24 14.69 -4.07 -8.77
CA TYR A 24 15.00 -3.40 -7.50
C TYR A 24 13.75 -2.91 -6.76
N ILE A 25 13.89 -2.71 -5.45
CA ILE A 25 12.87 -2.06 -4.63
C ILE A 25 13.25 -0.59 -4.46
N SER A 26 12.32 0.28 -4.79
CA SER A 26 12.40 1.71 -4.52
C SER A 26 11.43 2.08 -3.40
N TYR A 27 11.83 2.97 -2.51
CA TYR A 27 11.00 3.48 -1.41
C TYR A 27 10.60 4.91 -1.73
N GLN A 28 9.30 5.19 -1.67
CA GLN A 28 8.76 6.53 -1.82
C GLN A 28 8.84 7.26 -0.47
N ILE A 29 9.45 8.44 -0.48
CA ILE A 29 9.62 9.29 0.68
C ILE A 29 8.91 10.61 0.41
N GLN A 30 8.09 11.04 1.35
CA GLN A 30 7.49 12.36 1.35
C GLN A 30 8.33 13.29 2.22
N VAL A 31 8.83 14.39 1.64
CA VAL A 31 9.66 15.38 2.32
C VAL A 31 8.88 16.68 2.45
N THR A 32 8.73 17.17 3.67
CA THR A 32 8.08 18.45 3.99
C THR A 32 9.13 19.42 4.54
N ARG A 33 9.10 20.68 4.07
CA ARG A 33 10.03 21.73 4.49
C ARG A 33 9.30 22.87 5.20
N ARG A 34 9.94 23.49 6.19
CA ARG A 34 9.36 24.53 7.07
C ARG A 34 8.89 25.75 6.28
N ASP A 35 9.67 26.15 5.29
CA ASP A 35 9.44 27.39 4.53
C ASP A 35 8.40 27.20 3.40
N SER A 36 8.05 25.95 3.11
CA SER A 36 7.12 25.54 2.06
C SER A 36 6.04 24.62 2.62
N ALA A 37 5.44 24.95 3.77
CA ALA A 37 4.49 24.10 4.51
C ALA A 37 3.26 23.59 3.70
N LYS A 38 3.09 23.99 2.44
CA LYS A 38 2.07 23.48 1.50
C LYS A 38 2.61 22.59 0.37
N GLN A 39 3.93 22.42 0.25
CA GLN A 39 4.55 21.61 -0.81
C GLN A 39 5.24 20.40 -0.19
N VAL A 40 4.75 19.21 -0.57
CA VAL A 40 5.35 17.93 -0.22
C VAL A 40 6.11 17.43 -1.43
N ASP A 41 7.43 17.29 -1.30
CA ASP A 41 8.24 16.67 -2.34
C ASP A 41 8.15 15.16 -2.21
N ILE A 42 7.98 14.49 -3.35
CA ILE A 42 7.97 13.03 -3.42
C ILE A 42 9.27 12.60 -4.07
N ILE A 43 10.09 11.87 -3.31
CA ILE A 43 11.37 11.35 -3.79
C ILE A 43 11.41 9.82 -3.68
N PHE A 44 12.32 9.21 -4.42
CA PHE A 44 12.49 7.76 -4.49
C PHE A 44 13.91 7.36 -4.15
N ARG A 45 14.08 6.41 -3.21
CA ARG A 45 15.40 5.93 -2.77
C ARG A 45 15.44 4.43 -2.66
N ARG A 46 16.58 3.83 -2.98
CA ARG A 46 16.87 2.40 -2.82
C ARG A 46 17.54 2.15 -1.48
N TYR A 47 17.42 0.93 -0.97
CA TYR A 47 18.12 0.52 0.26
C TYR A 47 19.64 0.74 0.19
N SER A 48 20.26 0.56 -0.99
CA SER A 48 21.69 0.83 -1.20
C SER A 48 22.06 2.29 -0.94
N GLU A 49 21.17 3.22 -1.25
CA GLU A 49 21.39 4.66 -1.05
C GLU A 49 21.23 5.03 0.43
N PHE A 50 20.33 4.37 1.16
CA PHE A 50 20.28 4.48 2.61
C PHE A 50 21.55 3.94 3.28
N HIS A 51 22.12 2.86 2.75
CA HIS A 51 23.39 2.33 3.22
C HIS A 51 24.54 3.30 2.95
N GLU A 52 24.58 3.90 1.77
CA GLU A 52 25.56 4.93 1.44
C GLU A 52 25.45 6.15 2.37
N LEU A 53 24.23 6.61 2.65
CA LEU A 53 23.98 7.67 3.64
C LEU A 53 24.53 7.27 5.01
N GLN A 54 24.23 6.07 5.51
CA GLN A 54 24.73 5.60 6.81
C GLN A 54 26.26 5.59 6.85
N THR A 55 26.91 5.05 5.82
CA THR A 55 28.36 4.98 5.72
C THR A 55 28.97 6.37 5.84
N LYS A 56 28.48 7.31 5.03
CA LYS A 56 29.02 8.66 5.03
C LYS A 56 28.67 9.46 6.30
N LEU A 57 27.52 9.21 6.95
CA LEU A 57 27.19 9.80 8.26
C LEU A 57 28.22 9.38 9.33
N VAL A 58 28.59 8.10 9.35
CA VAL A 58 29.61 7.59 10.29
C VAL A 58 30.98 8.22 10.02
N GLU A 59 31.33 8.42 8.74
CA GLU A 59 32.58 9.08 8.35
C GLU A 59 32.61 10.58 8.71
N CYS A 60 31.50 11.29 8.49
CA CYS A 60 31.41 12.73 8.76
C CYS A 60 31.23 13.04 10.26
N PHE A 61 30.64 12.14 11.03
CA PHE A 61 30.31 12.34 12.45
C PHE A 61 30.87 11.22 13.34
N PRO A 62 32.20 10.99 13.36
CA PRO A 62 32.81 9.86 14.06
C PRO A 62 32.63 9.92 15.59
N ASN A 63 32.36 11.12 16.13
CA ASN A 63 32.16 11.35 17.57
C ASN A 63 30.69 11.21 18.00
N GLU A 64 29.74 11.03 17.07
CA GLU A 64 28.32 10.91 17.38
C GLU A 64 27.96 9.46 17.69
N THR A 65 27.89 9.12 18.98
CA THR A 65 27.66 7.75 19.45
C THR A 65 26.21 7.29 19.35
N LYS A 66 25.28 8.19 19.02
CA LYS A 66 23.84 7.92 18.95
C LYS A 66 23.27 7.89 17.54
N LEU A 67 24.10 7.78 16.51
CA LEU A 67 23.62 7.64 15.13
C LEU A 67 22.67 6.43 15.03
N PRO A 68 21.50 6.58 14.38
CA PRO A 68 20.58 5.48 14.20
C PRO A 68 21.22 4.39 13.35
N HIS A 69 20.88 3.13 13.62
CA HIS A 69 21.37 2.00 12.83
C HIS A 69 20.41 1.70 11.69
N LEU A 70 20.96 1.56 10.49
CA LEU A 70 20.21 1.08 9.34
C LEU A 70 19.74 -0.37 9.58
N PRO A 71 18.47 -0.72 9.27
CA PRO A 71 17.99 -2.09 9.42
C PRO A 71 18.82 -3.05 8.56
N LYS A 72 19.26 -4.18 9.14
CA LYS A 72 20.10 -5.15 8.42
C LYS A 72 19.46 -5.61 7.11
N LYS A 73 20.30 -5.83 6.10
CA LYS A 73 19.92 -6.43 4.82
C LYS A 73 19.58 -7.91 5.03
N THR A 74 18.36 -8.20 5.49
CA THR A 74 17.87 -9.57 5.63
C THR A 74 17.70 -10.20 4.24
N TYR A 75 18.62 -11.10 3.92
CA TYR A 75 18.46 -12.11 2.88
C TYR A 75 18.08 -13.40 3.57
N LEU A 76 16.81 -13.79 3.50
CA LEU A 76 16.44 -15.15 3.91
C LEU A 76 16.76 -16.10 2.75
N PRO A 77 17.52 -17.19 2.97
CA PRO A 77 17.78 -18.18 1.94
C PRO A 77 16.45 -18.82 1.51
N GLY A 78 16.18 -18.87 0.20
CA GLY A 78 15.04 -19.63 -0.36
C GLY A 78 13.68 -18.92 -0.43
N THR A 79 13.53 -17.67 0.01
CA THR A 79 12.27 -16.91 -0.13
C THR A 79 12.54 -15.53 -0.71
N SER A 80 12.56 -15.44 -2.03
CA SER A 80 12.70 -14.15 -2.72
C SER A 80 11.52 -13.22 -2.35
N TYR A 81 11.82 -12.00 -1.88
CA TYR A 81 10.93 -10.83 -1.90
C TYR A 81 9.47 -11.03 -1.41
N THR A 82 9.27 -11.65 -0.23
CA THR A 82 7.93 -11.69 0.38
C THR A 82 7.46 -10.26 0.70
N ARG A 83 6.16 -10.00 0.49
CA ARG A 83 5.50 -8.70 0.78
C ARG A 83 5.78 -8.24 2.20
N GLU A 84 5.65 -9.16 3.16
CA GLU A 84 5.92 -8.92 4.59
C GLU A 84 7.35 -8.44 4.87
N THR A 85 8.36 -8.97 4.16
CA THR A 85 9.75 -8.52 4.31
C THR A 85 9.94 -7.08 3.80
N SER A 86 9.20 -6.69 2.77
CA SER A 86 9.29 -5.36 2.17
C SER A 86 8.57 -4.31 3.03
N GLU A 87 7.41 -4.65 3.60
CA GLU A 87 6.66 -3.83 4.56
C GLU A 87 7.48 -3.58 5.83
N LYS A 88 7.98 -4.65 6.47
CA LYS A 88 8.85 -4.52 7.67
C LYS A 88 10.06 -3.65 7.40
N ARG A 89 10.66 -3.76 6.20
CA ARG A 89 11.81 -2.94 5.81
C ARG A 89 11.41 -1.48 5.60
N ARG A 90 10.28 -1.21 4.95
CA ARG A 90 9.74 0.15 4.82
C ARG A 90 9.57 0.80 6.19
N ASP A 91 8.91 0.11 7.12
CA ASP A 91 8.65 0.64 8.47
C ASP A 91 9.95 0.93 9.21
N ALA A 92 10.92 0.02 9.14
CA ALA A 92 12.23 0.22 9.74
C ALA A 92 13.01 1.39 9.11
N LEU A 93 12.92 1.58 7.78
CA LEU A 93 13.52 2.74 7.11
C LEU A 93 12.82 4.05 7.48
N ASN A 94 11.50 4.03 7.69
CA ASN A 94 10.76 5.18 8.19
C ASN A 94 11.23 5.58 9.59
N VAL A 95 11.34 4.63 10.51
CA VAL A 95 11.86 4.87 11.87
C VAL A 95 13.28 5.40 11.83
N TYR A 96 14.12 4.87 10.94
CA TYR A 96 15.49 5.35 10.73
C TYR A 96 15.53 6.84 10.33
N LEU A 97 14.74 7.24 9.32
CA LEU A 97 14.69 8.65 8.89
C LEU A 97 14.15 9.59 9.96
N GLN A 98 13.08 9.18 10.65
CA GLN A 98 12.51 9.97 11.75
C GLN A 98 13.54 10.17 12.86
N SER A 99 14.25 9.11 13.26
CA SER A 99 15.31 9.19 14.27
C SER A 99 16.43 10.13 13.84
N LEU A 100 16.89 10.03 12.59
CA LEU A 100 17.96 10.87 12.02
C LEU A 100 17.57 12.36 12.03
N LEU A 101 16.34 12.70 11.66
CA LEU A 101 15.86 14.08 11.65
C LEU A 101 15.60 14.66 13.06
N THR A 102 15.40 13.81 14.06
CA THR A 102 15.29 14.23 15.47
C THR A 102 16.63 14.39 16.20
N MET A 103 17.75 14.07 15.54
CA MET A 103 19.09 14.27 16.10
C MET A 103 19.46 15.75 16.19
N SER A 104 20.66 16.02 16.73
CA SER A 104 21.21 17.37 16.83
C SER A 104 21.24 18.07 15.45
N PRO A 105 21.09 19.41 15.39
CA PRO A 105 21.12 20.15 14.13
C PRO A 105 22.41 19.95 13.31
N ILE A 106 23.52 19.63 13.98
CA ILE A 106 24.80 19.32 13.32
C ILE A 106 24.66 18.11 12.39
N VAL A 107 23.84 17.12 12.75
CA VAL A 107 23.59 15.93 11.94
C VAL A 107 22.34 16.12 11.07
N SER A 108 21.21 16.52 11.64
CA SER A 108 19.93 16.59 10.93
C SER A 108 19.86 17.71 9.88
N GLU A 109 20.61 18.79 10.08
CA GLU A 109 20.72 19.92 9.12
C GLU A 109 22.00 19.86 8.27
N SER A 110 22.69 18.71 8.24
CA SER A 110 23.90 18.54 7.44
C SER A 110 23.63 18.37 5.94
N ASP A 111 24.59 18.81 5.12
CA ASP A 111 24.54 18.70 3.65
C ASP A 111 24.29 17.28 3.19
N ILE A 112 24.77 16.28 3.93
CA ILE A 112 24.64 14.88 3.53
C ILE A 112 23.21 14.37 3.64
N VAL A 113 22.50 14.77 4.71
CA VAL A 113 21.09 14.46 4.92
C VAL A 113 20.24 15.22 3.89
N TYR A 114 20.56 16.49 3.66
CA TYR A 114 19.83 17.33 2.71
C TYR A 114 20.03 16.83 1.27
N THR A 115 21.26 16.46 0.89
CA THR A 115 21.54 15.86 -0.43
C THR A 115 20.79 14.55 -0.62
N PHE A 116 20.73 13.70 0.40
CA PHE A 116 19.95 12.46 0.32
C PHE A 116 18.45 12.72 0.14
N LEU A 117 17.91 13.75 0.79
CA LEU A 117 16.48 14.11 0.74
C LEU A 117 16.11 15.12 -0.36
N HIS A 118 17.08 15.56 -1.16
CA HIS A 118 16.85 16.50 -2.26
C HIS A 118 16.09 15.82 -3.42
N CYS A 119 15.14 16.54 -4.02
CA CYS A 119 14.40 16.02 -5.17
C CYS A 119 15.32 15.99 -6.41
N LEU A 120 15.45 14.83 -7.05
CA LEU A 120 16.26 14.66 -8.25
C LEU A 120 15.37 14.57 -9.49
N MET A 121 15.90 14.92 -10.67
CA MET A 121 15.18 14.78 -11.94
C MET A 121 14.61 13.37 -12.18
N ARG A 122 15.32 12.33 -11.69
CA ARG A 122 14.85 10.94 -11.76
C ARG A 122 13.58 10.70 -10.93
N ASP A 123 13.41 11.44 -9.82
CA ASP A 123 12.25 11.32 -8.94
C ASP A 123 10.99 11.84 -9.65
N GLU A 124 11.11 12.92 -10.43
CA GLU A 124 10.04 13.42 -11.27
C GLU A 124 9.64 12.43 -12.37
N GLN A 125 10.62 11.81 -13.02
CA GLN A 125 10.37 10.80 -14.06
C GLN A 125 9.67 9.58 -13.47
N ASP A 126 10.14 9.10 -12.32
CA ASP A 126 9.53 7.99 -11.60
C ASP A 126 8.08 8.31 -11.20
N LEU A 127 7.83 9.53 -10.74
CA LEU A 127 6.49 9.99 -10.40
C LEU A 127 5.57 10.07 -11.63
N ARG A 128 6.09 10.51 -12.78
CA ARG A 128 5.34 10.53 -14.05
C ARG A 128 4.98 9.12 -14.50
N THR A 129 5.96 8.22 -14.58
CA THR A 129 5.73 6.81 -14.93
C THR A 129 4.74 6.16 -13.99
N MET A 130 4.85 6.38 -12.68
CA MET A 130 3.88 5.87 -11.71
C MET A 130 2.46 6.43 -11.94
N LYS A 131 2.33 7.72 -12.24
CA LYS A 131 1.03 8.32 -12.56
C LYS A 131 0.45 7.81 -13.87
N GLU A 132 1.28 7.58 -14.88
CA GLU A 132 0.87 6.99 -16.16
C GLU A 132 0.44 5.53 -16.00
N GLU A 133 1.19 4.72 -15.24
CA GLU A 133 0.81 3.35 -14.88
C GLU A 133 -0.49 3.31 -14.05
N GLU A 134 -0.68 4.28 -13.14
CA GLU A 134 -1.92 4.40 -12.38
C GLU A 134 -3.09 4.85 -13.22
N GLN A 135 -2.89 5.77 -14.17
CA GLN A 135 -3.93 6.25 -15.06
C GLN A 135 -4.33 5.16 -16.05
N THR A 136 -3.38 4.47 -16.67
CA THR A 136 -3.67 3.33 -17.55
C THR A 136 -4.33 2.18 -16.79
N ALA A 137 -3.94 1.93 -15.54
CA ALA A 137 -4.65 1.00 -14.67
C ALA A 137 -6.05 1.51 -14.26
N ALA A 138 -6.25 2.81 -14.07
CA ALA A 138 -7.57 3.39 -13.79
C ALA A 138 -8.50 3.30 -15.00
N ASP A 139 -7.98 3.53 -16.20
CA ASP A 139 -8.74 3.48 -17.45
C ASP A 139 -9.15 2.04 -17.81
N THR A 140 -8.45 1.03 -17.27
CA THR A 140 -8.74 -0.41 -17.49
C THR A 140 -9.60 -1.04 -16.40
N VAL A 141 -9.82 -0.35 -15.27
CA VAL A 141 -10.65 -0.83 -14.16
C VAL A 141 -11.95 -0.04 -14.09
N SER A 142 -13.05 -0.71 -14.41
CA SER A 142 -14.40 -0.21 -14.17
C SER A 142 -15.25 -1.27 -13.47
N GLY A 143 -16.30 -0.79 -12.81
CA GLY A 143 -17.30 -1.60 -12.16
C GLY A 143 -17.47 -1.27 -10.70
N LYS A 144 -18.56 -1.79 -10.13
CA LYS A 144 -18.92 -1.58 -8.72
C LYS A 144 -19.28 -2.89 -8.07
N VAL A 145 -19.03 -3.01 -6.77
CA VAL A 145 -19.51 -4.13 -5.95
C VAL A 145 -20.47 -3.60 -4.89
N LYS A 146 -21.60 -4.27 -4.71
CA LYS A 146 -22.56 -3.98 -3.66
C LYS A 146 -22.30 -4.88 -2.47
N LEU A 147 -22.04 -4.27 -1.32
CA LEU A 147 -21.80 -4.97 -0.07
C LEU A 147 -22.85 -4.58 0.96
N ASP A 148 -23.15 -5.51 1.84
CA ASP A 148 -23.81 -5.23 3.11
C ASP A 148 -22.90 -5.68 4.26
N LEU A 149 -22.59 -4.75 5.15
CA LEU A 149 -21.60 -4.89 6.21
C LEU A 149 -22.27 -4.68 7.55
N HIS A 150 -22.20 -5.67 8.44
CA HIS A 150 -22.84 -5.59 9.75
C HIS A 150 -21.96 -6.15 10.86
N TYR A 151 -21.72 -5.36 11.91
CA TYR A 151 -20.98 -5.79 13.09
C TYR A 151 -21.90 -5.95 14.28
N ARG A 152 -21.94 -7.17 14.82
CA ARG A 152 -22.68 -7.52 16.05
C ARG A 152 -21.71 -7.59 17.22
N GLU A 153 -21.81 -6.60 18.11
CA GLU A 153 -20.90 -6.41 19.24
C GLU A 153 -21.09 -7.50 20.31
N ASP A 154 -22.33 -7.90 20.57
CA ASP A 154 -22.70 -9.00 21.46
C ASP A 154 -22.06 -10.35 21.07
N GLN A 155 -21.90 -10.58 19.76
CA GLN A 155 -21.31 -11.80 19.20
C GLN A 155 -19.85 -11.64 18.79
N GLN A 156 -19.28 -10.44 18.92
CA GLN A 156 -17.98 -10.05 18.39
C GLN A 156 -17.77 -10.52 16.95
N ARG A 157 -18.76 -10.23 16.08
CA ARG A 157 -18.83 -10.80 14.74
C ARG A 157 -19.09 -9.76 13.66
N LEU A 158 -18.20 -9.72 12.67
CA LEU A 158 -18.41 -8.97 11.44
C LEU A 158 -19.00 -9.89 10.38
N SER A 159 -20.16 -9.52 9.84
CA SER A 159 -20.79 -10.17 8.69
C SER A 159 -20.64 -9.28 7.46
N ILE A 160 -20.23 -9.89 6.35
CA ILE A 160 -20.04 -9.21 5.06
C ILE A 160 -20.79 -9.99 4.01
N MET A 161 -21.87 -9.43 3.49
CA MET A 161 -22.58 -9.99 2.35
C MET A 161 -22.08 -9.35 1.06
N VAL A 162 -21.54 -10.17 0.17
CA VAL A 162 -21.24 -9.78 -1.20
C VAL A 162 -22.50 -10.02 -2.01
N GLN A 163 -23.20 -8.95 -2.41
CA GLN A 163 -24.48 -9.06 -3.10
C GLN A 163 -24.28 -9.19 -4.61
N HIS A 164 -23.83 -8.10 -5.24
CA HIS A 164 -23.70 -8.00 -6.69
C HIS A 164 -22.38 -7.33 -7.06
N ALA A 165 -21.89 -7.59 -8.27
CA ALA A 165 -21.03 -6.64 -8.96
C ALA A 165 -21.67 -6.26 -10.30
N ARG A 166 -21.31 -5.10 -10.84
CA ARG A 166 -21.82 -4.64 -12.14
C ARG A 166 -20.76 -3.84 -12.89
N GLU A 167 -20.95 -3.73 -14.20
CA GLU A 167 -20.12 -2.91 -15.09
C GLU A 167 -18.64 -3.33 -15.03
N LEU A 168 -18.37 -4.62 -14.79
CA LEU A 168 -17.02 -5.18 -14.83
C LEU A 168 -16.47 -5.13 -16.25
N VAL A 169 -15.17 -4.87 -16.37
CA VAL A 169 -14.48 -4.83 -17.66
C VAL A 169 -13.87 -6.21 -17.95
N PRO A 170 -14.16 -6.82 -19.11
CA PRO A 170 -13.48 -8.04 -19.52
C PRO A 170 -12.05 -7.74 -19.97
N ARG A 171 -11.21 -8.78 -20.04
CA ARG A 171 -9.88 -8.65 -20.65
C ARG A 171 -9.99 -8.22 -22.11
N GLU A 172 -8.93 -7.60 -22.61
CA GLU A 172 -8.83 -7.22 -24.02
C GLU A 172 -9.09 -8.45 -24.92
N GLY A 173 -10.04 -8.30 -25.86
CA GLY A 173 -10.47 -9.36 -26.77
C GLY A 173 -11.45 -10.40 -26.20
N ALA A 174 -11.88 -10.28 -24.93
CA ALA A 174 -12.90 -11.15 -24.34
C ALA A 174 -14.27 -10.46 -24.27
N GLU A 175 -15.33 -11.20 -24.62
CA GLU A 175 -16.72 -10.71 -24.51
C GLU A 175 -17.32 -10.87 -23.10
N SER A 176 -16.75 -11.77 -22.29
CA SER A 176 -17.20 -12.05 -20.93
C SER A 176 -16.08 -12.61 -20.05
N ILE A 177 -16.32 -12.65 -18.74
CA ILE A 177 -15.40 -13.18 -17.72
C ILE A 177 -16.15 -14.09 -16.75
N ASP A 178 -15.40 -14.83 -15.93
CA ASP A 178 -15.93 -15.68 -14.87
C ASP A 178 -15.57 -15.08 -13.50
N PRO A 179 -16.28 -14.02 -13.05
CA PRO A 179 -15.86 -13.25 -11.89
C PRO A 179 -16.12 -13.98 -10.57
N TYR A 180 -15.22 -13.74 -9.60
CA TYR A 180 -15.41 -14.08 -8.20
C TYR A 180 -14.73 -13.05 -7.31
N VAL A 181 -15.16 -12.97 -6.05
CA VAL A 181 -14.66 -12.00 -5.08
C VAL A 181 -13.82 -12.70 -4.02
N LYS A 182 -12.66 -12.13 -3.67
CA LYS A 182 -11.87 -12.50 -2.50
C LYS A 182 -11.91 -11.40 -1.45
N LEU A 183 -11.96 -11.80 -0.19
CA LEU A 183 -11.99 -10.93 0.97
C LEU A 183 -10.79 -11.25 1.89
N TYR A 184 -10.16 -10.21 2.41
CA TYR A 184 -9.12 -10.27 3.43
C TYR A 184 -9.36 -9.17 4.48
N LEU A 185 -9.05 -9.45 5.74
CA LEU A 185 -8.97 -8.44 6.79
C LEU A 185 -7.51 -8.09 7.06
N LEU A 186 -7.07 -6.93 6.56
CA LEU A 186 -5.70 -6.47 6.73
C LEU A 186 -5.49 -5.76 8.07
N PRO A 187 -4.29 -5.82 8.67
CA PRO A 187 -3.13 -6.57 8.19
C PRO A 187 -3.28 -8.09 8.36
N ASP A 188 -2.99 -8.90 7.33
CA ASP A 188 -3.14 -10.36 7.38
C ASP A 188 -1.81 -11.07 7.07
N PRO A 189 -0.84 -11.05 8.01
CA PRO A 189 0.50 -11.57 7.75
C PRO A 189 0.50 -13.06 7.40
N THR A 190 -0.42 -13.83 7.99
CA THR A 190 -0.55 -15.28 7.77
C THR A 190 -1.49 -15.64 6.63
N LYS A 191 -2.16 -14.65 6.02
CA LYS A 191 -3.20 -14.83 4.97
C LYS A 191 -4.36 -15.72 5.42
N ALA A 192 -4.60 -15.81 6.72
CA ALA A 192 -5.59 -16.71 7.32
C ALA A 192 -7.01 -16.19 7.18
N THR A 193 -7.20 -14.90 6.89
CA THR A 193 -8.52 -14.27 6.79
C THR A 193 -9.14 -14.41 5.40
N LYS A 194 -8.49 -15.12 4.48
CA LYS A 194 -8.94 -15.24 3.10
C LYS A 194 -10.29 -15.96 3.02
N LEU A 195 -11.30 -15.27 2.50
CA LEU A 195 -12.58 -15.85 2.09
C LEU A 195 -12.85 -15.55 0.61
N LYS A 196 -13.72 -16.32 -0.05
CA LYS A 196 -14.08 -16.08 -1.45
C LYS A 196 -15.50 -16.53 -1.77
N THR A 197 -16.11 -15.87 -2.74
CA THR A 197 -17.38 -16.30 -3.32
C THR A 197 -17.18 -17.48 -4.27
N LYS A 198 -18.30 -18.07 -4.69
CA LYS A 198 -18.35 -18.90 -5.88
C LYS A 198 -18.03 -18.06 -7.12
N ILE A 199 -17.63 -18.77 -8.17
CA ILE A 199 -17.38 -18.20 -9.49
C ILE A 199 -18.71 -18.08 -10.22
N ALA A 200 -19.08 -16.86 -10.61
CA ALA A 200 -20.15 -16.62 -11.56
C ALA A 200 -19.60 -16.83 -12.98
N ARG A 201 -20.40 -17.39 -13.90
CA ARG A 201 -19.94 -17.75 -15.23
C ARG A 201 -20.37 -16.73 -16.28
N LYS A 202 -19.46 -16.37 -17.19
CA LYS A 202 -19.68 -15.55 -18.39
C LYS A 202 -20.56 -14.33 -18.14
N THR A 203 -20.19 -13.49 -17.18
CA THR A 203 -20.99 -12.32 -16.80
C THR A 203 -20.13 -11.15 -16.35
N LEU A 204 -20.54 -9.94 -16.75
CA LEU A 204 -19.99 -8.68 -16.26
C LEU A 204 -20.81 -8.09 -15.10
N ASN A 205 -21.93 -8.73 -14.75
CA ASN A 205 -22.87 -8.29 -13.73
C ASN A 205 -23.27 -9.45 -12.80
N PRO A 206 -22.30 -10.06 -12.08
CA PRO A 206 -22.57 -11.23 -11.25
C PRO A 206 -23.44 -10.91 -10.04
N THR A 207 -24.27 -11.87 -9.65
CA THR A 207 -24.99 -11.89 -8.37
C THR A 207 -24.47 -13.06 -7.55
N TYR A 208 -23.97 -12.77 -6.34
CA TYR A 208 -23.41 -13.76 -5.42
C TYR A 208 -24.37 -14.03 -4.25
N ASN A 209 -24.83 -12.96 -3.57
CA ASN A 209 -25.62 -13.03 -2.33
C ASN A 209 -25.02 -13.99 -1.29
N GLU A 210 -23.69 -13.98 -1.17
CA GLU A 210 -22.95 -14.84 -0.23
C GLU A 210 -22.53 -14.02 0.99
N THR A 211 -22.74 -14.59 2.19
CA THR A 211 -22.38 -13.95 3.46
C THR A 211 -21.16 -14.61 4.08
N PHE A 212 -20.18 -13.79 4.44
CA PHE A 212 -18.94 -14.18 5.11
C PHE A 212 -18.92 -13.64 6.53
N GLN A 213 -18.30 -14.38 7.45
CA GLN A 213 -18.22 -13.99 8.85
C GLN A 213 -16.78 -14.03 9.34
N TYR A 214 -16.41 -13.01 10.12
CA TYR A 214 -15.18 -12.95 10.87
C TYR A 214 -15.49 -12.78 12.35
N SER A 215 -14.80 -13.54 13.20
CA SER A 215 -14.85 -13.39 14.65
C SER A 215 -13.73 -12.44 15.08
N LEU A 216 -14.09 -11.25 15.57
CA LEU A 216 -13.12 -10.24 16.01
C LEU A 216 -13.74 -9.29 17.03
N SER A 217 -12.92 -8.88 18.00
CA SER A 217 -13.31 -7.89 19.00
C SER A 217 -13.52 -6.50 18.37
N GLN A 218 -14.18 -5.60 19.09
CA GLN A 218 -14.37 -4.22 18.66
C GLN A 218 -13.02 -3.51 18.45
N THR A 219 -12.06 -3.75 19.34
CA THR A 219 -10.71 -3.20 19.27
C THR A 219 -9.99 -3.68 18.02
N ASP A 220 -10.06 -4.98 17.73
CA ASP A 220 -9.47 -5.55 16.52
C ASP A 220 -10.12 -4.96 15.29
N LEU A 221 -11.45 -4.91 15.22
CA LEU A 221 -12.19 -4.37 14.06
C LEU A 221 -11.72 -2.96 13.70
N ARG A 222 -11.56 -2.07 14.69
CA ARG A 222 -11.12 -0.67 14.45
C ARG A 222 -9.68 -0.56 13.94
N SER A 223 -8.86 -1.58 14.15
CA SER A 223 -7.48 -1.66 13.65
C SER A 223 -7.36 -2.34 12.28
N ARG A 224 -8.47 -2.85 11.73
CA ARG A 224 -8.48 -3.61 10.48
C ARG A 224 -9.09 -2.80 9.34
N CYS A 225 -8.74 -3.18 8.12
CA CYS A 225 -9.48 -2.79 6.93
C CYS A 225 -9.88 -4.03 6.13
N LEU A 226 -11.04 -3.96 5.49
CA LEU A 226 -11.47 -4.96 4.52
C LEU A 226 -10.81 -4.66 3.19
N GLN A 227 -10.06 -5.63 2.69
CA GLN A 227 -9.61 -5.66 1.32
C GLN A 227 -10.45 -6.64 0.53
N LEU A 228 -11.22 -6.12 -0.43
CA LEU A 228 -12.00 -6.90 -1.37
C LEU A 228 -11.37 -6.80 -2.76
N THR A 229 -11.22 -7.93 -3.45
CA THR A 229 -10.70 -7.97 -4.82
C THR A 229 -11.60 -8.81 -5.71
N VAL A 230 -11.90 -8.31 -6.91
CA VAL A 230 -12.67 -9.03 -7.92
C VAL A 230 -11.69 -9.65 -8.91
N TRP A 231 -11.87 -10.92 -9.22
CA TRP A 231 -10.95 -11.70 -10.04
C TRP A 231 -11.68 -12.38 -11.18
N ASP A 232 -11.01 -12.48 -12.33
CA ASP A 232 -11.46 -13.31 -13.45
C ASP A 232 -10.86 -14.72 -13.36
N ALA A 233 -11.74 -15.72 -13.46
CA ALA A 233 -11.41 -17.13 -13.49
C ALA A 233 -11.60 -17.83 -14.84
N SER A 234 -11.82 -17.10 -15.94
CA SER A 234 -12.04 -17.70 -17.26
C SER A 234 -10.85 -18.46 -17.82
N SER A 235 -9.63 -18.04 -17.49
CA SER A 235 -8.43 -18.80 -17.84
C SER A 235 -8.16 -19.88 -16.79
N LEU A 236 -7.87 -21.10 -17.25
CA LEU A 236 -7.39 -22.19 -16.40
C LEU A 236 -5.92 -21.98 -15.98
N LEU A 237 -5.14 -21.29 -16.82
CA LEU A 237 -3.70 -21.10 -16.64
C LEU A 237 -3.38 -19.96 -15.68
N SER A 238 -4.19 -18.90 -15.66
CA SER A 238 -3.96 -17.72 -14.84
C SER A 238 -5.28 -17.12 -14.35
N LYS A 239 -5.25 -16.56 -13.14
CA LYS A 239 -6.34 -15.78 -12.58
C LYS A 239 -5.87 -14.33 -12.54
N GLU A 240 -6.70 -13.43 -13.03
CA GLU A 240 -6.38 -12.01 -13.11
C GLU A 240 -7.25 -11.21 -12.16
N CYS A 241 -6.70 -10.14 -11.59
CA CYS A 241 -7.46 -9.25 -10.72
C CYS A 241 -8.02 -8.10 -11.56
N ILE A 242 -9.33 -7.91 -11.51
CA ILE A 242 -10.04 -6.86 -12.24
C ILE A 242 -10.01 -5.55 -11.47
N GLY A 243 -10.09 -5.60 -10.13
CA GLY A 243 -10.15 -4.40 -9.32
C GLY A 243 -10.33 -4.69 -7.85
N CYS A 244 -10.30 -3.65 -7.03
CA CYS A 244 -10.34 -3.78 -5.59
C CYS A 244 -11.15 -2.68 -4.89
N VAL A 245 -11.59 -2.99 -3.67
CA VAL A 245 -12.15 -2.03 -2.71
C VAL A 245 -11.41 -2.19 -1.40
N LEU A 246 -10.99 -1.08 -0.81
CA LEU A 246 -10.41 -1.04 0.52
C LEU A 246 -11.35 -0.23 1.44
N ILE A 247 -11.76 -0.83 2.56
CA ILE A 247 -12.67 -0.19 3.51
C ILE A 247 -12.02 -0.18 4.89
N GLU A 248 -11.71 1.01 5.38
CA GLU A 248 -11.24 1.20 6.76
C GLU A 248 -12.42 1.25 7.73
N PHE A 249 -12.37 0.40 8.76
CA PHE A 249 -13.48 0.31 9.71
C PHE A 249 -13.43 1.35 10.83
N LYS A 250 -12.27 1.95 11.06
CA LYS A 250 -12.02 2.89 12.17
C LYS A 250 -13.07 4.01 12.25
N GLU A 251 -13.37 4.64 11.12
CA GLU A 251 -14.30 5.77 11.04
C GLU A 251 -15.75 5.34 10.74
N LYS A 252 -15.97 4.08 10.33
CA LYS A 252 -17.26 3.55 9.90
C LYS A 252 -17.93 2.63 10.93
N TYR A 253 -17.38 2.55 12.14
CA TYR A 253 -17.88 1.66 13.19
C TYR A 253 -19.38 1.84 13.51
N ARG A 254 -19.87 3.09 13.52
CA ARG A 254 -21.30 3.38 13.76
C ARG A 254 -22.20 2.90 12.62
N ASP A 255 -21.73 2.94 11.38
CA ASP A 255 -22.48 2.46 10.23
C ASP A 255 -22.52 0.93 10.24
N LEU A 256 -21.39 0.28 10.55
CA LEU A 256 -21.29 -1.18 10.67
C LEU A 256 -22.26 -1.75 11.72
N THR A 257 -22.39 -1.11 12.88
CA THR A 257 -23.29 -1.59 13.95
C THR A 257 -24.76 -1.42 13.61
N LYS A 258 -25.12 -0.49 12.73
CA LYS A 258 -26.50 -0.31 12.22
C LYS A 258 -26.80 -1.15 10.98
N GLY A 259 -25.79 -1.71 10.34
CA GLY A 259 -25.88 -2.32 9.02
C GLY A 259 -25.62 -1.27 7.94
N TRP A 260 -24.57 -1.50 7.15
CA TRP A 260 -24.13 -0.59 6.10
C TRP A 260 -24.16 -1.29 4.76
N THR A 261 -25.20 -1.00 3.97
CA THR A 261 -25.32 -1.44 2.59
C THR A 261 -24.95 -0.31 1.63
N SER A 262 -23.98 -0.55 0.74
CA SER A 262 -23.60 0.44 -0.29
C SER A 262 -22.99 -0.22 -1.52
N TRP A 263 -23.02 0.52 -2.63
CA TRP A 263 -22.14 0.29 -3.77
C TRP A 263 -20.76 0.89 -3.50
N PHE A 264 -19.73 0.19 -3.94
CA PHE A 264 -18.33 0.59 -3.85
C PHE A 264 -17.70 0.49 -5.23
N ASP A 265 -17.09 1.57 -5.69
CA ASP A 265 -16.38 1.63 -6.96
C ASP A 265 -15.10 0.81 -6.90
N LEU A 266 -14.89 -0.05 -7.90
CA LEU A 266 -13.64 -0.79 -8.03
C LEU A 266 -12.52 0.18 -8.39
N GLN A 267 -11.40 0.04 -7.69
CA GLN A 267 -10.19 0.80 -7.90
C GLN A 267 -9.06 -0.10 -8.42
N PRO A 268 -8.06 0.48 -9.11
CA PRO A 268 -6.87 -0.24 -9.53
C PRO A 268 -6.17 -0.96 -8.38
N THR A 269 -5.61 -2.14 -8.67
CA THR A 269 -4.88 -2.94 -7.69
C THR A 269 -3.54 -2.34 -7.26
N SER A 270 -3.07 -1.26 -7.89
CA SER A 270 -1.93 -0.48 -7.44
C SER A 270 -2.14 0.07 -6.02
N LEU A 271 -3.37 0.44 -5.67
CA LEU A 271 -3.73 0.88 -4.31
C LEU A 271 -3.64 -0.24 -3.27
N VAL A 272 -3.83 -1.50 -3.69
CA VAL A 272 -3.71 -2.68 -2.83
C VAL A 272 -2.26 -3.03 -2.48
N ASN A 273 -1.32 -2.62 -3.32
CA ASN A 273 0.12 -2.82 -3.11
C ASN A 273 0.79 -1.65 -2.37
N ARG A 274 0.06 -0.55 -2.13
CA ARG A 274 0.45 0.53 -1.22
C ARG A 274 0.12 0.10 0.20
N SER A 275 1.00 -0.67 0.83
CA SER A 275 0.88 -1.07 2.24
C SER A 275 2.17 -1.00 2.99
#